data_AF-A0A846WTH3-F1
#
_entry.id   AF-A0A846WTH3-F1
#
_cell.length_a   1.000
_cell.length_b   1.000
_cell.length_c   1.000
_cell.angle_alpha   90.00
_cell.angle_beta   90.00
_cell.angle_gamma   90.00
#
_symmetry.space_group_name_H-M   'P 1'
#
loop_
_entity.id
_entity.type
_entity.pdbx_description
1 polymer ?
#
loop_
_entity_poly.entity_id
_entity_poly.type
_entity_poly.pdbx_seq_one_letter_code
_entity_poly.pdbx_strand_id
1 'polypeptide(L)'
;MSNGVLAVTPGVIETFAAANMSASDLIALASSADAEAMVAAVALAVGPIGVEYLLGYAPAQASNLAASFLVSAGHAMMSAGATGAAAGTYFADGMQA
;
A
#
# COMPACT_ATOMS: atom_id res chain seq x y z
N MET A 1 13.46 -11.60 -36.75
CA MET A 1 13.55 -10.76 -35.54
C MET A 1 13.39 -11.68 -34.35
N SER A 2 14.37 -11.74 -33.45
CA SER A 2 14.26 -12.52 -32.22
C SER A 2 13.12 -11.92 -31.39
N ASN A 3 12.07 -12.69 -31.14
CA ASN A 3 10.97 -12.32 -30.26
C ASN A 3 11.53 -12.45 -28.83
N GLY A 4 12.30 -11.45 -28.41
CA GLY A 4 12.93 -11.42 -27.09
C GLY A 4 11.86 -11.35 -26.01
N VAL A 5 11.43 -12.51 -25.52
CA VAL A 5 10.68 -12.59 -24.27
C VAL A 5 11.54 -11.92 -23.22
N LEU A 6 11.05 -10.85 -22.62
CA LEU A 6 11.63 -10.29 -21.40
C LEU A 6 11.49 -11.37 -20.32
N ALA A 7 12.54 -12.16 -20.13
CA ALA A 7 12.56 -13.21 -19.13
C ALA A 7 12.69 -12.54 -17.75
N VAL A 8 11.58 -12.42 -17.03
CA VAL A 8 11.60 -12.02 -15.62
C VAL A 8 11.97 -13.26 -14.81
N THR A 9 13.08 -13.19 -14.08
CA THR A 9 13.53 -14.31 -13.23
C THR A 9 12.66 -14.38 -11.96
N PRO A 10 12.31 -15.58 -11.48
CA PRO A 10 11.46 -15.74 -10.30
C PRO A 10 11.94 -14.96 -9.06
N GLY A 11 13.26 -14.95 -8.79
CA GLY A 11 13.83 -14.20 -7.67
C GLY A 11 13.61 -12.68 -7.73
N VAL A 12 13.50 -12.09 -8.94
CA VAL A 12 13.16 -10.67 -9.11
C VAL A 12 11.69 -10.43 -8.77
N ILE A 13 10.80 -11.36 -9.14
CA ILE A 13 9.38 -11.29 -8.82
C ILE A 13 9.16 -11.40 -7.32
N GLU A 14 9.88 -12.29 -6.64
CA GLU A 14 9.84 -12.45 -5.18
C GLU A 14 10.32 -11.19 -4.46
N THR A 15 11.42 -10.59 -4.94
CA THR A 15 11.92 -9.32 -4.38
C THR A 15 10.91 -8.19 -4.56
N PHE A 16 10.28 -8.10 -5.73
CA PHE A 16 9.22 -7.13 -5.99
C PHE A 16 7.99 -7.37 -5.10
N ALA A 17 7.61 -8.63 -4.88
CA ALA A 17 6.52 -8.98 -3.97
C ALA A 17 6.83 -8.52 -2.53
N ALA A 18 8.02 -8.86 -2.02
CA ALA A 18 8.47 -8.48 -0.69
C ALA A 18 8.52 -6.96 -0.50
N ALA A 19 9.02 -6.23 -1.50
CA ALA A 19 9.06 -4.76 -1.47
C ALA A 19 7.65 -4.15 -1.39
N ASN A 20 6.69 -4.70 -2.14
CA ASN A 20 5.31 -4.25 -2.10
C ASN A 20 4.63 -4.57 -0.76
N MET A 21 4.85 -5.75 -0.19
CA MET A 21 4.33 -6.07 1.14
C MET A 21 4.90 -5.11 2.20
N SER A 22 6.21 -4.88 2.19
CA SER A 22 6.84 -3.93 3.12
C SER A 22 6.31 -2.51 2.95
N ALA A 23 6.08 -2.05 1.71
CA ALA A 23 5.46 -0.75 1.46
C ALA A 23 4.03 -0.68 2.00
N SER A 24 3.24 -1.75 1.85
CA SER A 24 1.88 -1.85 2.40
C SER A 24 1.85 -1.62 3.91
N ASP A 25 2.72 -2.32 4.64
CA ASP A 25 2.83 -2.22 6.09
C ASP A 25 3.28 -0.83 6.54
N LEU A 26 4.30 -0.27 5.88
CA LEU A 26 4.83 1.05 6.19
C LEU A 26 3.80 2.15 5.95
N ILE A 27 3.03 2.08 4.85
CA ILE A 27 1.98 3.05 4.56
C ILE A 27 0.88 2.97 5.62
N ALA A 28 0.40 1.76 5.95
CA ALA A 28 -0.65 1.60 6.95
C ALA A 28 -0.24 2.16 8.32
N LEU A 29 1.00 1.87 8.75
CA LEU A 29 1.53 2.37 10.02
C LEU A 29 1.70 3.89 9.99
N ALA A 30 2.35 4.43 8.96
CA ALA A 30 2.63 5.87 8.85
C ALA A 30 1.33 6.68 8.76
N SER A 31 0.35 6.24 7.96
CA SER A 31 -0.93 6.94 7.82
C SER A 31 -1.75 6.94 9.10
N SER A 32 -1.69 5.87 9.89
CA SER A 32 -2.38 5.83 11.19
C SER A 32 -1.77 6.83 12.18
N ALA A 33 -0.43 6.85 12.27
CA ALA A 33 0.29 7.77 13.14
C ALA A 33 0.10 9.23 12.71
N ASP A 34 0.13 9.52 11.41
CA ASP A 34 -0.12 10.86 10.87
C ASP A 34 -1.56 11.31 11.13
N ALA A 35 -2.55 10.41 10.96
CA ALA A 35 -3.93 10.75 11.22
C ALA A 35 -4.19 11.10 12.69
N GLU A 36 -3.59 10.37 13.64
CA GLU A 36 -3.66 10.70 15.07
C GLU A 36 -3.00 12.06 15.35
N ALA A 37 -1.79 12.28 14.82
CA ALA A 37 -1.05 13.52 15.01
C ALA A 37 -1.82 14.73 14.47
N MET A 38 -2.43 14.62 13.30
CA MET A 38 -3.21 15.69 12.68
C MET A 38 -4.50 15.98 13.45
N VAL A 39 -5.23 14.96 13.92
CA VAL A 39 -6.41 15.16 14.77
C VAL A 39 -6.05 15.88 16.07
N ALA A 40 -4.98 15.46 16.73
CA ALA A 40 -4.49 16.11 17.95
C ALA A 40 -4.07 17.57 17.70
N ALA A 41 -3.33 17.82 16.61
CA ALA A 41 -2.90 19.16 16.24
C ALA A 41 -4.08 20.10 15.94
N VAL A 42 -5.08 19.64 15.19
CA VAL A 42 -6.27 20.44 14.88
C VAL A 42 -7.08 20.73 16.14
N ALA A 43 -7.33 19.72 16.99
CA ALA A 43 -8.07 19.91 18.23
C ALA A 43 -7.40 20.95 19.15
N LEU A 44 -6.07 20.94 19.24
CA LEU A 44 -5.31 21.91 20.02
C LEU A 44 -5.34 23.32 19.41
N ALA A 45 -5.30 23.42 18.08
CA ALA A 45 -5.32 24.70 17.38
C ALA A 45 -6.68 25.42 17.47
N VAL A 46 -7.79 24.68 17.40
CA VAL A 46 -9.13 25.29 17.35
C VAL A 46 -9.78 25.46 18.72
N GLY A 47 -9.35 24.67 19.71
CA GLY A 47 -9.90 24.71 21.07
C GLY A 47 -11.42 24.47 21.14
N PRO A 48 -12.07 24.86 22.26
CA PRO A 48 -13.50 24.60 22.47
C PRO A 48 -14.45 25.38 21.55
N ILE A 49 -13.99 26.50 20.97
CA ILE A 49 -14.82 27.36 20.11
C ILE A 49 -14.88 26.82 18.68
N GLY A 50 -13.92 25.97 18.27
CA GLY A 50 -13.88 25.42 16.92
C GLY A 50 -14.57 24.06 16.75
N VAL A 51 -15.57 23.73 17.56
CA VAL A 51 -16.32 22.46 17.42
C VAL A 51 -16.90 22.31 16.01
N GLU A 52 -17.40 23.40 15.43
CA GLU A 52 -17.92 23.40 14.06
C GLU A 52 -16.83 23.10 13.01
N TYR A 53 -15.59 23.55 13.25
CA TYR A 53 -14.45 23.18 12.41
C TYR A 53 -14.12 21.70 12.53
N LEU A 54 -14.17 21.15 13.75
CA LEU A 54 -13.95 19.71 13.97
C LEU A 54 -15.02 18.86 13.29
N LEU A 55 -16.28 19.32 13.25
CA LEU A 55 -17.37 18.62 12.55
C LEU A 55 -17.13 18.54 11.03
N GLY A 56 -16.54 19.57 10.42
CA GLY A 56 -16.16 19.54 9.01
C GLY A 56 -14.86 18.77 8.75
N TYR A 57 -13.90 18.87 9.67
CA TYR A 57 -12.58 18.25 9.54
C TYR A 57 -12.62 16.73 9.74
N ALA A 58 -13.37 16.23 10.71
CA ALA A 58 -13.44 14.80 11.02
C ALA A 58 -13.76 13.90 9.81
N PRO A 59 -14.81 14.15 9.00
CA PRO A 59 -15.09 13.32 7.82
C PRO A 59 -14.01 13.45 6.74
N ALA A 60 -13.38 14.62 6.61
CA ALA A 60 -12.27 14.82 5.67
C ALA A 60 -11.03 14.00 6.09
N GLN A 61 -10.70 14.02 7.38
CA GLN A 61 -9.59 13.26 7.93
C GLN A 61 -9.82 11.75 7.86
N ALA A 62 -11.05 11.30 8.12
CA ALA A 62 -11.42 9.90 7.95
C ALA A 62 -11.29 9.45 6.48
N SER A 63 -11.71 10.30 5.54
CA SER A 63 -11.57 10.01 4.10
C SER A 63 -10.10 9.97 3.65
N ASN A 64 -9.27 10.86 4.18
CA ASN A 64 -7.83 10.86 3.93
C ASN A 64 -7.16 9.56 4.44
N LEU A 65 -7.48 9.13 5.66
CA LEU A 65 -6.98 7.87 6.21
C LEU A 65 -7.45 6.67 5.38
N ALA A 66 -8.73 6.62 5.00
CA ALA A 66 -9.28 5.56 4.17
C ALA A 66 -8.61 5.48 2.79
N ALA A 67 -8.35 6.62 2.15
CA ALA A 67 -7.61 6.67 0.90
C ALA A 67 -6.19 6.13 1.04
N SER A 68 -5.52 6.44 2.16
CA SER A 68 -4.18 5.92 2.43
C SER A 68 -4.17 4.41 2.65
N PHE A 69 -5.16 3.86 3.35
CA PHE A 69 -5.32 2.41 3.46
C PHE A 69 -5.64 1.75 2.13
N LEU A 70 -6.35 2.42 1.21
CA LEU A 70 -6.56 1.90 -0.13
C LEU A 70 -5.24 1.79 -0.91
N VAL A 71 -4.32 2.75 -0.76
CA VAL A 71 -2.97 2.67 -1.35
C VAL A 71 -2.17 1.52 -0.74
N SER A 72 -2.20 1.37 0.59
CA SER A 72 -1.60 0.23 1.29
C SER A 72 -2.15 -1.10 0.76
N ALA A 73 -3.47 -1.22 0.61
CA ALA A 73 -4.11 -2.40 0.03
C ALA A 73 -3.67 -2.65 -1.43
N GLY A 74 -3.49 -1.59 -2.22
CA GLY A 74 -2.94 -1.68 -3.57
C GLY A 74 -1.56 -2.33 -3.60
N HIS A 75 -0.68 -1.95 -2.69
CA HIS A 75 0.63 -2.58 -2.53
C HIS A 75 0.53 -4.04 -2.09
N ALA A 76 -0.33 -4.38 -1.12
CA ALA A 76 -0.56 -5.78 -0.74
C ALA A 76 -1.07 -6.63 -1.91
N MET A 77 -1.99 -6.10 -2.73
CA MET A 77 -2.50 -6.79 -3.92
C MET A 77 -1.41 -6.99 -4.97
N MET A 78 -0.54 -6.01 -5.19
CA MET A 78 0.61 -6.16 -6.09
C MET A 78 1.57 -7.25 -5.60
N SER A 79 1.82 -7.32 -4.29
CA SER A 79 2.60 -8.42 -3.71
C SER A 79 1.95 -9.79 -3.98
N ALA A 80 0.65 -9.93 -3.72
CA ALA A 80 -0.06 -11.18 -3.95
C ALA A 80 -0.06 -11.60 -5.43
N GLY A 81 -0.27 -10.64 -6.34
CA GLY A 81 -0.22 -10.85 -7.77
C GLY A 81 1.18 -11.29 -8.24
N ALA A 82 2.23 -10.67 -7.70
CA ALA A 82 3.61 -11.05 -7.99
C ALA A 82 3.92 -12.48 -7.51
N THR A 83 3.52 -12.85 -6.30
CA THR A 83 3.67 -14.23 -5.80
C THR A 83 2.96 -15.24 -6.71
N GLY A 84 1.74 -14.93 -7.16
CA GLY A 84 1.00 -15.76 -8.11
C GLY A 84 1.72 -15.91 -9.46
N ALA A 85 2.31 -14.82 -9.97
CA ALA A 85 3.07 -14.84 -11.21
C ALA A 85 4.35 -15.68 -11.11
N ALA A 86 5.10 -15.59 -10.00
CA ALA A 86 6.27 -16.41 -9.75
C ALA A 86 5.92 -17.91 -9.78
N ALA A 87 4.82 -18.31 -9.11
CA ALA A 87 4.34 -19.68 -9.14
C ALA A 87 4.10 -20.19 -10.58
N GLY A 88 3.45 -19.39 -11.43
CA GLY A 88 3.24 -19.73 -12.85
C GLY A 88 4.52 -19.92 -13.65
N THR A 89 5.59 -19.15 -13.35
CA THR A 89 6.89 -19.30 -14.01
C THR A 89 7.64 -20.57 -13.59
N TYR A 90 7.55 -20.98 -12.32
CA TYR A 90 8.15 -22.23 -11.85
C TYR A 90 7.53 -23.47 -12.54
N PHE A 91 6.21 -23.46 -12.77
CA PHE A 91 5.55 -24.55 -13.52
C PHE A 91 5.96 -24.59 -14.99
N ALA A 92 6.20 -23.43 -15.61
CA ALA A 92 6.64 -23.35 -17.00
C ALA A 92 8.06 -23.87 -17.19
N ASP A 93 8.98 -23.55 -16.26
CA ASP A 93 10.37 -24.01 -16.28
C ASP A 93 10.48 -25.52 -16.03
N GLY A 94 9.69 -26.05 -15.10
CA GLY A 94 9.63 -27.50 -14.82
C GLY A 94 9.00 -28.37 -15.92
N MET A 95 8.28 -27.79 -16.89
CA MET A 95 7.83 -28.47 -18.11
C MET A 95 8.85 -28.44 -19.25
N GLN A 96 9.92 -27.63 -19.14
CA GLN A 96 10.98 -27.55 -20.15
C GLN A 96 12.21 -28.41 -19.80
N ALA A 97 12.20 -29.12 -18.68
CA ALA A 97 13.22 -30.09 -18.25
C ALA A 97 12.79 -31.53 -18.54
#